data_AF-A0A966FDT6-F1
#
_entry.id   AF-A0A966FDT6-F1
#
_cell.length_a   1.000
_cell.length_b   1.000
_cell.length_c   1.000
_cell.angle_alpha   90.00
_cell.angle_beta   90.00
_cell.angle_gamma   90.00
#
_symmetry.space_group_name_H-M   'P 1'
#
loop_
_entity.id
_entity.type
_entity.pdbx_description
1 polymer ?
#
loop_
_entity_poly.entity_id
_entity_poly.type
_entity_poly.pdbx_seq_one_letter_code
_entity_poly.pdbx_strand_id
1 'polypeptide(L)'
;MGRPDAAGAGAVNLVSNANKYTPEAGKFEIGAKRAKNQWDPEGAPEVVHVWVKDSGIGISMEDQKKIFQKFFRSDDQKAREAPGAGLGLNITKSLIEMQGGHIWFEREQRS
;
A
#
# COMPACT_ATOMS: atom_id res chain seq x y z
N MET A 1 -3.19 25.76 6.24
CA MET A 1 -2.74 24.35 6.14
C MET A 1 -3.70 23.63 5.21
N GLY A 2 -3.23 23.16 4.05
CA GLY A 2 -4.05 22.36 3.14
C GLY A 2 -4.42 21.03 3.79
N ARG A 3 -5.67 20.57 3.63
CA ARG A 3 -6.05 19.22 4.05
C ARG A 3 -5.15 18.22 3.30
N PRO A 4 -4.67 17.15 3.95
CA PRO A 4 -3.99 16.08 3.23
C PRO A 4 -4.94 15.54 2.16
N ASP A 5 -4.46 15.45 0.92
CA ASP A 5 -5.17 14.73 -0.14
C ASP A 5 -5.10 13.21 0.14
N ALA A 6 -5.95 12.40 -0.52
CA ALA A 6 -5.93 10.97 -0.26
C ALA A 6 -4.62 10.32 -0.70
N ALA A 7 -3.93 10.93 -1.67
CA ALA A 7 -2.58 10.51 -2.07
C ALA A 7 -1.59 10.62 -0.91
N GLY A 8 -1.55 11.75 -0.20
CA GLY A 8 -0.70 11.95 0.97
C GLY A 8 -1.09 11.04 2.14
N ALA A 9 -2.40 10.94 2.44
CA ALA A 9 -2.89 10.04 3.50
C ALA A 9 -2.59 8.56 3.20
N GLY A 10 -2.72 8.16 1.93
CA GLY A 10 -2.39 6.82 1.46
C GLY A 10 -0.90 6.51 1.58
N ALA A 11 -0.04 7.42 1.10
CA ALA A 11 1.41 7.27 1.19
C ALA A 11 1.89 7.11 2.64
N VAL A 12 1.36 7.91 3.58
CA VAL A 12 1.72 7.79 5.01
C VAL A 12 1.36 6.41 5.57
N ASN A 13 0.20 5.87 5.22
CA ASN A 13 -0.20 4.54 5.68
C ASN A 13 0.70 3.45 5.09
N LEU A 14 1.07 3.54 3.80
CA LEU A 14 1.99 2.60 3.16
C LEU A 14 3.38 2.63 3.82
N VAL A 15 3.94 3.82 4.07
CA VAL A 15 5.22 3.98 4.77
C VAL A 15 5.15 3.43 6.19
N SER A 16 4.06 3.70 6.91
CA SER A 16 3.86 3.15 8.25
C SER A 16 3.85 1.62 8.26
N ASN A 17 3.19 0.99 7.27
CA ASN A 17 3.17 -0.46 7.14
C ASN A 17 4.56 -1.01 6.79
N ALA A 18 5.25 -0.39 5.83
CA ALA A 18 6.63 -0.77 5.49
C ALA A 18 7.53 -0.73 6.73
N ASN A 19 7.48 0.35 7.52
CA ASN A 19 8.26 0.48 8.75
C ASN A 19 7.90 -0.56 9.82
N LYS A 20 6.61 -0.95 9.93
CA LYS A 20 6.15 -1.97 10.90
C LYS A 20 6.58 -3.39 10.51
N TYR A 21 6.61 -3.70 9.22
CA TYR A 21 6.82 -5.07 8.73
C TYR A 21 8.24 -5.32 8.20
N THR A 22 9.09 -4.30 8.22
CA THR A 22 10.52 -4.40 7.88
C THR A 22 11.36 -4.65 9.14
N PRO A 23 12.20 -5.70 9.18
CA PRO A 23 13.14 -5.94 10.28
C PRO A 23 14.15 -4.79 10.47
N GLU A 24 14.83 -4.74 11.62
CA GLU A 24 15.76 -3.68 12.01
C GLU A 24 16.91 -3.42 11.01
N ALA A 25 17.33 -4.45 10.26
CA ALA A 25 18.35 -4.34 9.20
C ALA A 25 17.76 -4.23 7.78
N GLY A 26 16.44 -4.17 7.65
CA GLY A 26 15.76 -4.06 6.37
C GLY A 26 15.73 -2.63 5.86
N LYS A 27 15.33 -2.47 4.60
CA LYS A 27 15.23 -1.17 3.93
C LYS A 27 13.86 -1.03 3.31
N PHE A 28 13.37 0.21 3.27
CA PHE A 28 12.26 0.57 2.41
C PHE A 28 12.62 1.79 1.56
N GLU A 29 12.04 1.83 0.36
CA GLU A 29 12.19 2.89 -0.63
C GLU A 29 10.81 3.46 -0.92
N ILE A 30 10.75 4.79 -1.08
CA ILE A 30 9.56 5.51 -1.51
C ILE A 30 9.90 6.15 -2.84
N GLY A 31 9.02 5.98 -3.83
CA GLY A 31 9.21 6.58 -5.14
C GLY A 31 7.91 7.09 -5.73
N ALA A 32 8.06 7.98 -6.71
CA ALA A 32 6.95 8.50 -7.50
C ALA A 32 7.40 8.68 -8.96
N LYS A 33 6.53 8.37 -9.91
CA LYS A 33 6.77 8.60 -11.34
C LYS A 33 5.49 8.94 -12.06
N ARG A 34 5.60 9.74 -13.12
CA ARG A 34 4.51 9.92 -14.08
C ARG A 34 4.28 8.60 -14.82
N ALA A 35 3.02 8.22 -15.00
CA ALA A 35 2.62 7.01 -15.71
C ALA A 35 1.34 7.27 -16.50
N LYS A 36 1.11 6.46 -17.55
CA LYS A 36 -0.19 6.46 -18.24
C LYS A 36 -1.26 5.91 -17.32
N ASN A 37 -2.47 6.47 -17.38
CA ASN A 37 -3.62 5.89 -16.72
C ASN A 37 -4.04 4.62 -17.47
N GLN A 38 -4.05 3.48 -16.77
CA GLN A 38 -4.36 2.18 -17.35
C GLN A 38 -5.67 1.57 -16.82
N TRP A 39 -6.24 2.16 -15.77
CA TRP A 39 -7.45 1.62 -15.13
C TRP A 39 -8.71 2.43 -15.48
N ASP A 40 -8.56 3.68 -15.91
CA ASP A 40 -9.67 4.56 -16.29
C ASP A 40 -9.39 5.21 -17.66
N PRO A 41 -9.96 4.65 -18.74
CA PRO A 41 -9.83 5.19 -20.09
C PRO A 41 -10.53 6.54 -20.31
N GLU A 42 -11.52 6.88 -19.49
CA GLU A 42 -12.27 8.15 -19.59
C GLU A 42 -11.67 9.25 -18.69
N GLY A 43 -10.78 8.88 -17.78
CA GLY A 43 -10.07 9.78 -16.88
C GLY A 43 -8.89 10.53 -17.50
N ALA A 44 -8.06 11.10 -16.64
CA ALA A 44 -6.84 11.78 -17.08
C ALA A 44 -5.89 10.80 -17.79
N PRO A 45 -5.25 11.18 -18.90
CA PRO A 45 -4.38 10.27 -19.67
C PRO A 45 -3.09 9.90 -18.90
N GLU A 46 -2.70 10.72 -17.93
CA GLU A 46 -1.53 10.52 -17.09
C GLU A 46 -1.88 10.68 -15.61
N VAL A 47 -1.15 9.94 -14.78
CA VAL A 47 -1.29 9.88 -13.34
C VAL A 47 0.10 9.88 -12.69
N VAL A 48 0.16 10.13 -11.39
CA VAL A 48 1.38 9.92 -10.59
C VAL A 48 1.26 8.55 -9.91
N HIS A 49 2.13 7.63 -10.30
CA HIS A 49 2.29 6.36 -9.61
C HIS A 49 3.27 6.56 -8.44
N VAL A 50 2.75 6.44 -7.22
CA VAL A 50 3.53 6.44 -5.97
C VAL A 50 3.63 5.01 -5.45
N TRP A 51 4.81 4.60 -5.01
CA TRP A 51 5.02 3.28 -4.43
C TRP A 51 5.86 3.34 -3.15
N VAL A 52 5.67 2.32 -2.31
CA VAL A 52 6.55 1.99 -1.21
C VAL A 52 7.01 0.55 -1.43
N LYS A 53 8.31 0.34 -1.47
CA LYS A 53 8.94 -0.98 -1.60
C LYS A 53 9.69 -1.28 -0.32
N ASP A 54 9.47 -2.44 0.29
CA ASP A 54 10.17 -2.83 1.51
C ASP A 54 10.79 -4.23 1.40
N SER A 55 11.81 -4.48 2.22
CA SER A 55 12.46 -5.78 2.36
C SER A 55 11.93 -6.57 3.57
N GLY A 56 10.65 -6.36 3.91
CA GLY A 56 10.03 -6.95 5.07
C GLY A 56 9.72 -8.43 4.93
N ILE A 57 8.92 -8.94 5.87
CA ILE A 57 8.51 -10.35 5.92
C ILE A 57 7.74 -10.83 4.68
N GLY A 58 7.27 -9.89 3.85
CA GLY A 58 6.47 -10.15 2.66
C GLY A 58 5.04 -10.54 3.01
N ILE A 59 4.28 -10.91 1.98
CA ILE A 59 2.87 -11.29 2.11
C ILE A 59 2.67 -12.60 1.32
N SER A 60 2.07 -13.60 1.98
CA SER A 60 1.76 -14.89 1.34
C SER A 60 0.84 -14.69 0.14
N MET A 61 0.90 -15.58 -0.85
CA MET A 61 0.05 -15.48 -2.05
C MET A 61 -1.45 -15.50 -1.72
N GLU A 62 -1.84 -16.19 -0.66
CA GLU A 62 -3.22 -16.24 -0.19
C GLU A 62 -3.66 -14.93 0.48
N ASP A 63 -2.75 -14.33 1.25
CA ASP A 63 -3.02 -13.09 1.98
C ASP A 63 -3.03 -11.86 1.07
N GLN A 64 -2.26 -11.87 -0.02
CA GLN A 64 -2.23 -10.78 -1.01
C GLN A 64 -3.62 -10.39 -1.53
N LYS A 65 -4.53 -11.35 -1.65
CA LYS A 65 -5.92 -11.11 -2.09
C LYS A 65 -6.80 -10.50 -1.00
N LYS A 66 -6.34 -10.53 0.25
CA LYS A 66 -7.10 -10.16 1.45
C LYS A 66 -6.58 -8.89 2.12
N ILE A 67 -5.37 -8.41 1.82
CA ILE A 67 -4.72 -7.28 2.51
C ILE A 67 -5.53 -5.97 2.54
N PHE A 68 -6.44 -5.78 1.58
CA PHE A 68 -7.31 -4.62 1.51
C PHE A 68 -8.70 -4.84 2.13
N GLN A 69 -8.98 -6.03 2.68
CA GLN A 69 -10.24 -6.33 3.37
C GLN A 69 -10.26 -5.73 4.77
N LYS A 70 -11.46 -5.37 5.25
CA LYS A 70 -11.64 -4.87 6.62
C LYS A 70 -11.29 -5.95 7.63
N PHE A 71 -10.57 -5.55 8.68
CA PHE A 71 -10.15 -6.41 9.79
C PHE A 71 -9.18 -7.53 9.40
N PHE A 72 -8.69 -7.56 8.15
CA PHE A 72 -7.72 -8.56 7.75
C PHE A 72 -6.38 -8.32 8.44
N ARG A 73 -5.82 -9.40 8.98
CA ARG A 73 -4.47 -9.48 9.51
C ARG A 73 -3.90 -10.84 9.09
N SER A 74 -2.65 -10.86 8.64
CA SER A 74 -1.98 -12.11 8.26
C SER A 74 -1.82 -13.02 9.48
N ASP A 75 -1.82 -14.33 9.23
CA ASP A 75 -1.55 -15.35 10.25
C ASP A 75 -0.06 -15.49 10.59
N ASP A 76 0.82 -14.79 9.86
CA ASP A 76 2.23 -14.69 10.21
C ASP A 76 2.40 -14.15 11.63
N GLN A 77 3.17 -14.85 12.46
CA GLN A 77 3.37 -14.52 13.87
C GLN A 77 3.90 -13.08 14.05
N LYS A 78 4.85 -12.65 13.22
CA LYS A 78 5.42 -11.29 13.29
C LYS A 78 4.38 -10.25 12.88
N ALA A 79 3.51 -10.58 11.92
CA ALA A 79 2.40 -9.70 11.53
C ALA A 79 1.31 -9.59 12.61
N ARG A 80 1.08 -10.64 13.40
CA ARG A 80 0.14 -10.66 14.54
C ARG A 80 0.65 -9.86 15.73
N GLU A 81 1.95 -9.84 15.97
CA GLU A 81 2.57 -9.06 17.05
C GLU A 81 2.53 -7.54 16.79
N ALA A 82 2.49 -7.12 15.51
CA ALA A 82 2.38 -5.71 15.15
C ALA A 82 1.05 -5.08 15.62
N PRO A 83 1.04 -3.87 16.22
CA PRO A 83 -0.20 -3.24 16.69
C PRO A 83 -1.09 -2.77 15.54
N GLY A 84 -2.41 -3.03 15.63
CA GLY A 84 -3.42 -2.52 14.69
C GLY A 84 -4.65 -3.42 14.52
N ALA A 85 -5.77 -2.82 14.08
CA ALA A 85 -7.05 -3.51 13.90
C ALA A 85 -7.27 -4.07 12.47
N GLY A 86 -6.28 -4.00 11.58
CA GLY A 86 -6.45 -4.42 10.17
C GLY A 86 -7.35 -3.50 9.34
N LEU A 87 -7.43 -2.22 9.69
CA LEU A 87 -8.28 -1.24 8.98
C LEU A 87 -7.51 -0.28 8.06
N GLY A 88 -6.20 -0.10 8.28
CA GLY A 88 -5.41 0.94 7.60
C GLY A 88 -5.46 0.82 6.08
N LEU A 89 -5.09 -0.33 5.52
CA LEU A 89 -5.08 -0.55 4.07
C LEU A 89 -6.47 -0.50 3.45
N ASN A 90 -7.52 -0.97 4.15
CA ASN A 90 -8.88 -0.86 3.66
C ASN A 90 -9.33 0.60 3.53
N ILE A 91 -9.09 1.41 4.57
CA ILE A 91 -9.42 2.84 4.55
C ILE A 91 -8.63 3.56 3.46
N THR A 92 -7.32 3.29 3.36
CA THR A 92 -6.49 3.85 2.29
C THR A 92 -7.03 3.52 0.91
N LYS A 93 -7.41 2.26 0.66
CA LYS A 93 -8.00 1.84 -0.61
C LYS A 93 -9.28 2.63 -0.91
N SER A 94 -10.21 2.69 0.04
CA SER A 94 -11.46 3.44 -0.17
C SER A 94 -11.21 4.92 -0.45
N LEU A 95 -10.28 5.56 0.26
CA LEU A 95 -9.96 6.98 0.02
C LEU A 95 -9.35 7.22 -1.36
N ILE A 96 -8.47 6.33 -1.82
CA ILE A 96 -7.84 6.42 -3.15
C ILE A 96 -8.89 6.20 -4.26
N GLU A 97 -9.71 5.16 -4.13
CA GLU A 97 -10.76 4.83 -5.10
C GLU A 97 -11.83 5.92 -5.17
N MET A 98 -12.20 6.55 -4.05
CA MET A 98 -13.12 7.71 -4.02
C MET A 98 -12.59 8.92 -4.80
N GLN A 99 -11.28 8.99 -5.04
CA GLN A 99 -10.66 10.05 -5.85
C GLN A 99 -10.40 9.61 -7.31
N GLY A 100 -10.92 8.46 -7.73
CA GLY A 100 -10.66 7.88 -9.05
C GLY A 100 -9.28 7.27 -9.21
N GLY A 101 -8.52 7.15 -8.11
CA GLY A 101 -7.21 6.51 -8.10
C GLY A 101 -7.32 4.98 -8.02
N HIS A 102 -6.18 4.33 -8.21
CA HIS A 102 -6.04 2.88 -8.08
C HIS A 102 -4.91 2.53 -7.12
N ILE A 103 -5.08 1.47 -6.35
CA ILE A 103 -4.07 0.93 -5.45
C ILE A 103 -4.03 -0.59 -5.57
N TRP A 104 -2.82 -1.13 -5.56
CA TRP A 104 -2.58 -2.56 -5.64
C TRP A 104 -1.32 -2.94 -4.86
N PHE A 105 -1.01 -4.22 -4.84
CA PHE A 105 0.20 -4.76 -4.24
C PHE A 105 0.91 -5.64 -5.26
N GLU A 106 2.23 -5.55 -5.30
CA GLU A 106 3.10 -6.39 -6.10
C GLU A 106 4.18 -7.00 -5.22
N ARG A 107 4.55 -8.24 -5.54
CA ARG A 107 5.77 -8.85 -5.01
C ARG A 107 6.83 -8.78 -6.09
N GLU A 108 8.04 -8.34 -5.73
CA GLU A 108 9.17 -8.43 -6.64
C GLU A 108 9.45 -9.91 -6.95
N GLN A 109 9.26 -10.31 -8.21
CA GLN A 109 9.70 -11.61 -8.68
C GLN A 109 11.22 -11.56 -8.79
N ARG A 110 11.93 -12.18 -7.84
CA ARG A 110 13.36 -12.43 -8.02
C ARG A 110 13.49 -13.43 -9.17
N SER A 111 14.03 -12.95 -10.29
CA SER A 111 14.57 -13.79 -11.37
C SER A 111 15.88 -14.43 -10.92
#